data_AF-A0A3D2P100-F1
#
_entry.id   AF-A0A3D2P100-F1
#
_cell.length_a   1.000
_cell.length_b   1.000
_cell.length_c   1.000
_cell.angle_alpha   90.00
_cell.angle_beta   90.00
_cell.angle_gamma   90.00
#
_symmetry.space_group_name_H-M   'P 1'
#
loop_
_entity.id
_entity.type
_entity.pdbx_description
1 polymer ?
#
loop_
_entity_poly.entity_id
_entity_poly.type
_entity_poly.pdbx_seq_one_letter_code
_entity_poly.pdbx_strand_id
1 'polypeptide(L)'
;LGAEAVEFHTGPLCDALAECRFADAQHHYDDLVMACAYASKLGLEVHAGHGLDAYSARLMKKIPQIREMSIGFALMADAMLYGLDHAVTRMLDAVA
;
A
#
# COMPACT_ATOMS: atom_id res chain seq x y z
N LEU A 1 -8.52 -18.77 12.87
CA LEU A 1 -8.70 -18.95 11.41
C LEU A 1 -7.55 -19.71 10.77
N GLY A 2 -6.34 -19.74 11.36
CA GLY A 2 -5.22 -20.53 10.81
C GLY A 2 -4.64 -19.95 9.52
N ALA A 3 -4.88 -18.66 9.27
CA ALA A 3 -4.30 -17.95 8.13
C ALA A 3 -2.81 -17.73 8.35
N GLU A 4 -2.05 -17.80 7.27
CA GLU A 4 -0.59 -17.57 7.25
C GLU A 4 -0.25 -16.11 6.96
N ALA A 5 -1.18 -15.37 6.37
CA ALA A 5 -1.00 -13.99 5.95
C ALA A 5 -2.25 -13.13 6.21
N VAL A 6 -2.06 -11.81 6.19
CA VAL A 6 -3.11 -10.81 6.20
C VAL A 6 -2.78 -9.70 5.22
N GLU A 7 -3.77 -9.21 4.47
CA GLU A 7 -3.65 -8.01 3.65
C GLU A 7 -4.44 -6.86 4.30
N PHE A 8 -3.74 -5.79 4.67
CA PHE A 8 -4.37 -4.62 5.27
C PHE A 8 -4.98 -3.69 4.20
N HIS A 9 -6.21 -3.27 4.46
CA HIS A 9 -6.94 -2.34 3.60
C HIS A 9 -6.40 -0.92 3.75
N THR A 10 -5.74 -0.42 2.69
CA THR A 10 -5.15 0.93 2.64
C THR A 10 -6.10 2.01 2.08
N GLY A 11 -7.36 1.67 1.77
CA GLY A 11 -8.31 2.59 1.14
C GLY A 11 -8.52 3.90 1.89
N PRO A 12 -8.81 3.87 3.21
CA PRO A 12 -9.01 5.11 3.99
C PRO A 12 -7.80 6.06 3.95
N LEU A 13 -6.58 5.51 3.97
CA LEU A 13 -5.35 6.30 3.78
C LEU A 13 -5.31 6.94 2.40
N CYS A 14 -5.56 6.15 1.34
CA CYS A 14 -5.52 6.60 -0.04
C CYS A 14 -6.59 7.67 -0.33
N ASP A 15 -7.81 7.49 0.15
CA ASP A 15 -8.91 8.44 -0.01
C ASP A 15 -8.59 9.76 0.70
N ALA A 16 -8.09 9.70 1.94
CA ALA A 16 -7.66 10.90 2.67
C ALA A 16 -6.52 11.65 1.98
N LEU A 17 -5.56 10.95 1.37
CA LEU A 17 -4.50 11.56 0.56
C LEU A 17 -5.07 12.24 -0.69
N ALA A 18 -5.96 11.56 -1.43
CA ALA A 18 -6.57 12.07 -2.65
C ALA A 18 -7.45 13.32 -2.39
N GLU A 19 -8.09 13.37 -1.22
CA GLU A 19 -8.97 14.46 -0.80
C GLU A 19 -8.23 15.53 0.03
N CYS A 20 -6.89 15.48 0.07
CA CYS A 20 -6.02 16.42 0.78
C CYS A 20 -6.30 16.56 2.29
N ARG A 21 -6.86 15.52 2.93
CA ARG A 21 -7.06 15.45 4.38
C ARG A 21 -5.84 14.83 5.07
N PHE A 22 -4.75 15.58 5.12
CA PHE A 22 -3.45 15.06 5.58
C PHE A 22 -3.42 14.60 7.04
N ALA A 23 -4.23 15.19 7.92
CA ALA A 23 -4.35 14.74 9.31
C ALA A 23 -4.97 13.34 9.39
N ASP A 24 -6.05 13.10 8.64
CA ASP A 24 -6.71 11.79 8.57
C ASP A 24 -5.79 10.76 7.92
N ALA A 25 -5.10 11.14 6.84
CA ALA A 25 -4.11 10.29 6.17
C ALA A 25 -3.00 9.88 7.14
N GLN A 26 -2.46 10.81 7.93
CA GLN A 26 -1.44 10.50 8.94
C GLN A 26 -1.98 9.55 10.00
N HIS A 27 -3.21 9.77 10.48
CA HIS A 27 -3.85 8.89 11.45
C HIS A 27 -4.01 7.45 10.93
N HIS A 28 -4.52 7.29 9.71
CA HIS A 28 -4.63 5.97 9.08
C HIS A 28 -3.28 5.30 8.83
N TYR A 29 -2.26 6.08 8.47
CA TYR A 29 -0.91 5.55 8.33
C TYR A 29 -0.35 5.03 9.65
N ASP A 30 -0.54 5.76 10.75
CA ASP A 30 -0.08 5.36 12.08
C ASP A 30 -0.79 4.08 12.56
N ASP A 31 -2.10 3.96 12.31
CA ASP A 31 -2.85 2.73 12.58
C ASP A 31 -2.31 1.53 11.78
N LEU A 32 -2.01 1.73 10.50
CA LEU A 32 -1.42 0.70 9.65
C LEU A 32 -0.03 0.27 10.15
N VAL A 33 0.81 1.20 10.59
CA VAL A 33 2.13 0.89 11.20
C VAL A 33 1.94 -0.01 12.42
N MET A 34 1.02 0.33 13.32
CA MET A 34 0.75 -0.44 14.52
C MET A 34 0.17 -1.82 14.20
N ALA A 35 -0.77 -1.89 13.26
CA ALA A 35 -1.40 -3.13 12.83
C ALA A 35 -0.40 -4.09 12.15
N CYS A 36 0.45 -3.58 11.27
CA CYS A 36 1.51 -4.35 10.61
C CYS A 36 2.53 -4.90 11.61
N ALA A 37 2.96 -4.07 12.58
CA ALA A 37 3.85 -4.50 13.64
C ALA A 37 3.23 -5.59 14.52
N TYR A 38 1.93 -5.49 14.81
CA TYR A 38 1.21 -6.49 15.59
C TYR A 38 1.03 -7.80 14.83
N ALA A 39 0.57 -7.77 13.58
CA ALA A 39 0.40 -8.96 12.75
C ALA A 39 1.72 -9.73 12.57
N SER A 40 2.83 -9.01 12.33
CA SER A 40 4.16 -9.63 12.23
C SER A 40 4.59 -10.32 13.53
N LYS A 41 4.29 -9.73 14.71
CA LYS A 41 4.55 -10.37 16.02
C LYS A 41 3.74 -11.65 16.23
N LEU A 42 2.58 -11.77 15.59
CA LEU A 42 1.76 -12.98 15.60
C LEU A 42 2.24 -14.05 14.61
N GLY A 43 3.30 -13.77 13.84
CA GLY A 43 3.85 -14.68 12.84
C GLY A 43 3.10 -14.66 11.51
N LEU A 44 2.22 -13.68 11.27
CA LEU A 44 1.54 -13.52 9.99
C LEU A 44 2.45 -12.80 8.99
N GLU A 45 2.42 -13.25 7.74
CA GLU A 45 2.94 -12.45 6.63
C GLU A 45 2.02 -11.26 6.39
N VAL A 46 2.61 -10.08 6.20
CA VAL A 46 1.87 -8.81 6.14
C VAL A 46 1.90 -8.26 4.73
N HIS A 47 0.72 -8.09 4.13
CA HIS A 47 0.52 -7.51 2.81
C HIS A 47 -0.32 -6.21 2.91
N ALA A 48 -0.35 -5.43 1.85
CA ALA A 48 -1.21 -4.24 1.67
C ALA A 48 -1.54 -4.05 0.18
N GLY A 49 -2.37 -3.08 -0.22
CA GLY A 49 -2.55 -2.86 -1.67
C GLY A 49 -3.70 -1.96 -2.11
N HIS A 50 -4.86 -2.11 -1.47
CA HIS A 50 -6.08 -1.45 -1.96
C HIS A 50 -5.97 0.08 -2.06
N GLY A 51 -6.22 0.61 -3.25
CA GLY A 51 -6.17 2.06 -3.51
C GLY A 51 -4.77 2.64 -3.66
N LEU A 52 -3.71 1.84 -3.54
CA LEU A 52 -2.35 2.34 -3.70
C LEU A 52 -2.07 2.78 -5.15
N ASP A 53 -1.31 3.85 -5.25
CA ASP A 53 -0.65 4.36 -6.44
C ASP A 53 0.87 4.46 -6.19
N ALA A 54 1.64 4.95 -7.16
CA ALA A 54 3.10 5.05 -7.02
C ALA A 54 3.55 5.96 -5.86
N TYR A 55 2.73 6.94 -5.45
CA TYR A 55 3.09 7.83 -4.34
C TYR A 55 2.83 7.17 -2.99
N SER A 56 1.61 6.66 -2.79
CA SER A 56 1.19 5.98 -1.57
C SER A 56 1.92 4.65 -1.37
N ALA A 57 2.26 3.91 -2.43
CA ALA A 57 3.12 2.72 -2.33
C ALA A 57 4.50 3.05 -1.75
N ARG A 58 5.11 4.17 -2.15
CA ARG A 58 6.38 4.66 -1.59
C ARG A 58 6.26 5.01 -0.11
N LEU A 59 5.11 5.52 0.32
CA LEU A 59 4.83 5.76 1.74
C LEU A 59 4.73 4.43 2.50
N MET A 60 3.93 3.49 2.01
CA MET A 60 3.73 2.17 2.63
C MET A 60 5.03 1.36 2.70
N LYS A 61 5.94 1.52 1.73
CA LYS A 61 7.25 0.85 1.70
C LYS A 61 8.12 1.15 2.93
N LYS A 62 7.85 2.26 3.64
CA LYS A 62 8.53 2.61 4.89
C LYS A 62 8.14 1.71 6.06
N ILE A 63 7.07 0.92 5.96
CA ILE A 63 6.65 -0.05 6.97
C ILE A 63 7.38 -1.38 6.72
N PRO A 64 8.41 -1.74 7.52
CA PRO A 64 9.31 -2.84 7.19
C PRO A 64 8.66 -4.22 7.31
N GLN A 65 7.50 -4.33 7.95
CA GLN A 65 6.78 -5.60 8.06
C GLN A 65 6.08 -6.01 6.76
N ILE A 66 5.76 -5.05 5.88
CA ILE A 66 5.04 -5.32 4.63
C ILE A 66 5.96 -6.09 3.67
N ARG A 67 5.50 -7.26 3.23
CA ARG A 67 6.19 -8.15 2.30
C ARG A 67 5.74 -8.01 0.85
N GLU A 68 4.45 -7.76 0.64
CA GLU A 68 3.86 -7.64 -0.69
C GLU A 68 2.87 -6.47 -0.74
N MET A 69 2.80 -5.81 -1.91
CA MET A 69 1.78 -4.81 -2.22
C MET A 69 1.00 -5.20 -3.47
N SER A 70 -0.28 -5.51 -3.31
CA SER A 70 -1.21 -5.88 -4.38
C SER A 70 -1.81 -4.64 -5.03
N ILE A 71 -1.25 -4.19 -6.16
CA ILE A 71 -1.65 -2.92 -6.82
C ILE A 71 -2.24 -3.18 -8.20
N GLY A 72 -3.53 -2.88 -8.38
CA GLY A 72 -4.27 -3.12 -9.63
C GLY A 72 -4.66 -1.85 -10.39
N PHE A 73 -5.65 -1.11 -9.87
CA PHE A 73 -6.29 -0.01 -10.60
C PHE A 73 -5.32 1.09 -11.05
N ALA A 74 -4.47 1.59 -10.14
CA ALA A 74 -3.53 2.67 -10.47
C ALA A 74 -2.51 2.24 -11.54
N LEU A 75 -2.02 1.00 -11.46
CA LEU A 75 -1.09 0.44 -12.46
C LEU A 75 -1.76 0.36 -13.84
N MET A 76 -3.00 -0.13 -13.91
CA MET A 76 -3.72 -0.20 -15.17
C MET A 76 -4.10 1.18 -15.73
N ALA A 77 -4.45 2.14 -14.87
CA ALA A 77 -4.72 3.51 -15.28
C ALA A 77 -3.47 4.17 -15.91
N ASP A 78 -2.30 4.02 -15.30
CA ASP A 78 -1.03 4.47 -15.89
C ASP A 78 -0.72 3.71 -17.19
N ALA A 79 -0.99 2.40 -17.25
CA ALA A 79 -0.73 1.59 -18.44
C ALA A 79 -1.59 2.00 -19.64
N MET A 80 -2.82 2.44 -19.41
CA MET A 80 -3.71 2.94 -20.48
C MET A 80 -3.22 4.25 -21.10
N LEU A 81 -2.47 5.06 -20.34
CA LEU A 81 -1.96 6.36 -20.79
C LEU A 81 -0.54 6.26 -21.35
N TYR A 82 0.30 5.42 -20.76
CA TYR A 82 1.75 5.41 -21.00
C TYR A 82 2.31 4.04 -21.42
N GLY A 83 1.47 3.00 -21.45
CA GLY A 83 1.87 1.62 -21.73
C GLY A 83 2.24 0.83 -20.47
N LEU A 84 2.06 -0.50 -20.55
CA LEU A 84 2.27 -1.41 -19.40
C LEU A 84 3.71 -1.40 -18.88
N ASP A 85 4.69 -1.41 -19.78
CA ASP A 85 6.12 -1.41 -19.41
C ASP A 85 6.48 -0.18 -18.57
N HIS A 86 5.97 0.99 -18.95
CA HIS A 86 6.15 2.23 -18.20
C HIS A 86 5.48 2.15 -16.83
N ALA A 87 4.23 1.68 -16.77
CA ALA A 87 3.47 1.59 -15.53
C ALA A 87 4.11 0.63 -14.52
N VAL A 88 4.58 -0.54 -14.98
CA VAL A 88 5.29 -1.52 -14.14
C VAL A 88 6.61 -0.93 -13.64
N THR A 89 7.42 -0.32 -14.52
CA THR A 89 8.70 0.29 -14.12
C THR A 89 8.50 1.39 -13.08
N ARG A 90 7.54 2.29 -13.30
CA ARG A 90 7.21 3.36 -12.36
C ARG A 90 6.77 2.83 -11.00
N MET A 91 5.99 1.74 -10.96
CA MET A 91 5.57 1.14 -9.70
C MET A 91 6.73 0.44 -8.99
N LEU A 92 7.60 -0.26 -9.73
CA LEU A 92 8.82 -0.87 -9.17
C LEU A 92 9.74 0.19 -8.56
N ASP A 93 9.95 1.33 -9.24
CA ASP A 93 10.73 2.46 -8.72
C ASP A 93 10.10 3.13 -7.47
N ALA A 94 8.80 2.92 -7.26
CA ALA A 94 8.12 3.36 -6.05
C ALA A 94 8.36 2.46 -4.84
N VAL A 95 8.58 1.16 -5.08
CA VAL A 95 8.68 0.13 -4.03
C VAL A 95 10.09 -0.48 -3.88
N ALA A 96 11.03 -0.10 -4.74
CA ALA A 96 12.46 -0.39 -4.62
C ALA A 96 13.02 0.23 -3.33
#